data_AF-A0A2M8C8G0-F1
#
_entry.id   AF-A0A2M8C8G0-F1
#
_cell.length_a   1.000
_cell.length_b   1.000
_cell.length_c   1.000
_cell.angle_alpha   90.00
_cell.angle_beta   90.00
_cell.angle_gamma   90.00
#
_symmetry.space_group_name_H-M   'P 1'
#
loop_
_entity.id
_entity.type
_entity.pdbx_description
1 polymer ?
#
loop_
_entity_poly.entity_id
_entity_poly.type
_entity_poly.pdbx_seq_one_letter_code
_entity_poly.pdbx_strand_id
1 'polypeptide(L)' 'STHDFENNGPLRVEINKKYGFIDKTGKVVIPLMYEFALPFSEGLARVELNGKKVYINKAGEIID' A
#
# COMPACT_ATOMS: atom_id res chain seq x y z
N SER A 1 7.10 -7.28 -23.46
CA SER A 1 7.20 -6.10 -22.59
C SER A 1 6.20 -6.21 -21.47
N THR A 2 6.47 -7.14 -20.55
CA THR A 2 5.61 -7.37 -19.38
C THR A 2 5.90 -6.26 -18.40
N HIS A 3 4.93 -5.35 -18.27
CA HIS A 3 4.72 -4.42 -17.16
C HIS A 3 5.85 -4.45 -16.14
N ASP A 4 6.73 -3.45 -16.23
CA ASP A 4 7.61 -3.04 -15.15
C ASP A 4 6.73 -2.57 -13.98
N PHE A 5 6.12 -3.51 -13.25
CA PHE A 5 5.72 -3.25 -11.88
C PHE A 5 7.01 -2.79 -11.21
N GLU A 6 7.07 -1.50 -10.87
CA GLU A 6 8.21 -0.91 -10.21
C GLU A 6 8.62 -1.82 -9.06
N ASN A 7 9.66 -2.62 -9.30
CA ASN A 7 10.12 -3.65 -8.39
C ASN A 7 10.73 -3.03 -7.12
N ASN A 8 10.52 -1.74 -6.84
CA ASN A 8 11.11 -0.98 -5.74
C ASN A 8 10.06 -0.37 -4.79
N GLY A 9 8.76 -0.62 -4.99
CA GLY A 9 7.70 -0.14 -4.09
C GLY A 9 7.41 -1.10 -2.91
N PRO A 10 6.79 -0.60 -1.82
CA PRO A 10 6.25 -1.45 -0.76
C PRO A 10 5.25 -2.49 -1.31
N LEU A 11 5.29 -3.70 -0.76
CA LEU A 11 4.40 -4.80 -1.13
C LEU A 11 3.19 -4.81 -0.21
N ARG A 12 1.99 -4.89 -0.79
CA ARG A 12 0.74 -5.01 -0.04
C ARG A 12 0.71 -6.34 0.71
N VAL A 13 0.38 -6.29 2.00
CA VAL A 13 0.13 -7.47 2.83
C VAL A 13 -1.21 -7.33 3.55
N GLU A 14 -1.88 -8.45 3.77
CA GLU A 14 -3.08 -8.54 4.58
C GLU A 14 -2.84 -9.51 5.75
N ILE A 15 -3.11 -9.05 6.97
CA ILE A 15 -3.08 -9.88 8.18
C ILE A 15 -4.31 -9.52 9.01
N ASN A 16 -5.05 -10.51 9.50
CA ASN A 16 -6.22 -10.30 10.35
C ASN A 16 -7.24 -9.29 9.79
N LYS A 17 -7.51 -9.35 8.47
CA LYS A 17 -8.43 -8.45 7.74
C LYS A 17 -8.02 -6.97 7.76
N LYS A 18 -6.74 -6.70 8.02
CA LYS A 18 -6.16 -5.36 7.92
C LYS A 18 -5.05 -5.36 6.89
N TYR A 19 -5.08 -4.34 6.04
CA TYR A 19 -4.09 -4.14 4.99
C TYR A 19 -3.03 -3.14 5.45
N GLY A 20 -1.78 -3.44 5.08
CA GLY A 20 -0.64 -2.53 5.18
C GLY A 20 0.39 -2.87 4.11
N PHE A 21 1.61 -2.36 4.27
CA PHE A 21 2.67 -2.58 3.30
C PHE A 21 4.00 -2.90 3.98
N ILE A 22 4.70 -3.87 3.40
CA ILE A 22 6.01 -4.34 3.83
C ILE A 22 7.06 -4.01 2.77
N ASP A 23 8.32 -3.84 3.19
CA ASP A 23 9.43 -3.88 2.25
C ASP A 23 9.74 -5.34 1.82
N LYS A 24 10.73 -5.51 0.93
CA LYS A 24 11.15 -6.83 0.44
C LYS A 24 11.76 -7.74 1.50
N THR A 25 12.18 -7.18 2.64
CA THR A 25 12.70 -7.96 3.77
C THR A 25 11.58 -8.50 4.65
N GLY A 26 10.33 -8.08 4.43
CA GLY A 26 9.18 -8.41 5.26
C GLY A 26 8.92 -7.40 6.39
N LYS A 27 9.69 -6.31 6.47
CA LYS A 27 9.50 -5.28 7.50
C LYS A 27 8.30 -4.42 7.12
N VAL A 28 7.39 -4.19 8.08
CA VAL A 28 6.27 -3.26 7.91
C VAL A 28 6.80 -1.83 7.74
N VAL A 29 6.45 -1.21 6.62
CA VAL A 29 6.79 0.19 6.29
C VAL A 29 5.55 1.08 6.29
N ILE A 30 4.37 0.52 6.04
CA ILE A 30 3.08 1.21 6.21
C ILE A 30 2.19 0.30 7.09
N PRO A 31 1.67 0.79 8.23
CA PRO A 31 0.95 -0.03 9.21
C PRO A 31 -0.25 -0.80 8.63
N LEU A 32 -0.55 -1.95 9.22
CA LEU A 32 -1.73 -2.74 8.90
C LEU A 32 -2.98 -2.17 9.59
N MET A 33 -3.46 -1.04 9.09
CA MET A 33 -4.60 -0.32 9.67
C MET A 33 -5.78 -0.16 8.70
N TYR A 34 -5.54 -0.35 7.41
CA TYR A 34 -6.55 -0.14 6.38
C TYR A 34 -7.55 -1.28 6.31
N GLU A 35 -8.82 -0.96 6.05
CA GLU A 35 -9.85 -1.95 5.75
C GLU A 35 -9.66 -2.57 4.37
N PHE A 36 -9.07 -1.82 3.43
CA PHE A 36 -8.76 -2.28 2.09
C PHE A 36 -7.54 -1.53 1.53
N ALA A 37 -6.76 -2.20 0.68
CA ALA A 37 -5.67 -1.55 -0.07
C ALA A 37 -5.48 -2.18 -1.45
N LEU A 38 -5.16 -1.35 -2.45
CA LEU A 38 -4.61 -1.80 -3.73
C LEU A 38 -3.08 -1.80 -3.69
N PRO A 39 -2.41 -2.63 -4.51
CA PRO A 39 -0.97 -2.50 -4.73
C PRO A 39 -0.59 -1.11 -5.25
N PHE A 40 0.67 -0.73 -5.05
CA PHE A 40 1.20 0.50 -5.64
C PHE A 40 1.22 0.41 -7.17
N SER A 41 0.80 1.49 -7.82
CA SER A 41 0.92 1.74 -9.25
C SER A 41 1.28 3.21 -9.44
N GLU A 42 2.28 3.51 -10.27
CA GLU A 42 2.74 4.88 -10.53
C GLU A 42 3.02 5.70 -9.25
N GLY A 43 3.60 5.06 -8.22
CA GLY A 43 3.94 5.72 -6.96
C GLY A 43 2.79 5.89 -5.95
N LEU A 44 1.55 5.53 -6.31
CA LEU A 44 0.37 5.69 -5.47
C LEU A 44 -0.33 4.36 -5.18
N ALA A 45 -0.98 4.28 -4.02
CA ALA A 45 -1.89 3.19 -3.68
C ALA A 45 -3.23 3.76 -3.19
N ARG A 46 -4.34 3.19 -3.65
CA ARG A 46 -5.67 3.51 -3.09
C ARG A 46 -5.91 2.64 -1.86
N VAL A 47 -6.28 3.27 -0.75
CA VAL A 47 -6.58 2.61 0.52
C VAL A 47 -7.94 3.04 1.06
N GLU A 48 -8.52 2.21 1.92
CA GLU A 48 -9.73 2.51 2.67
C GLU A 48 -9.42 2.57 4.17
N LEU A 49 -9.76 3.70 4.78
CA LEU A 49 -9.59 3.95 6.21
C LEU A 49 -10.85 4.59 6.78
N ASN A 50 -11.45 3.95 7.78
CA ASN A 50 -12.70 4.40 8.40
C ASN A 50 -13.81 4.62 7.35
N GLY A 51 -13.89 3.74 6.35
CA GLY A 51 -14.87 3.83 5.26
C GLY A 51 -14.61 4.94 4.23
N LYS A 52 -13.48 5.66 4.32
CA LYS A 52 -13.08 6.67 3.31
C LYS A 52 -12.00 6.13 2.40
N LYS A 53 -12.14 6.39 1.10
CA LYS A 53 -11.16 6.03 0.07
C LYS A 53 -10.20 7.20 -0.15
N VAL A 54 -8.91 6.97 0.07
CA VAL A 54 -7.84 7.96 -0.13
C VAL A 54 -6.70 7.35 -0.94
N TYR A 55 -5.86 8.20 -1.54
CA TYR A 55 -4.59 7.77 -2.11
C TYR A 55 -3.46 8.03 -1.13
N ILE A 56 -2.49 7.13 -1.10
CA ILE A 56 -1.24 7.30 -0.35
C ILE A 56 -0.04 7.14 -1.28
N ASN A 57 1.04 7.85 -0.99
CA ASN A 57 2.34 7.62 -1.64
C ASN A 57 3.11 6.45 -0.98
N LYS A 58 4.30 6.13 -1.48
CA LYS A 58 5.15 5.03 -0.97
C LYS A 58 5.64 5.22 0.47
N ALA A 59 5.54 6.43 1.03
CA ALA A 59 5.83 6.72 2.44
C ALA A 59 4.60 6.59 3.35
N GLY A 60 3.41 6.34 2.78
CA GLY A 60 2.15 6.26 3.51
C GLY A 60 1.47 7.61 3.75
N GLU A 61 1.96 8.69 3.13
CA GLU A 61 1.37 10.02 3.23
C GLU A 61 0.14 10.09 2.33
N ILE A 62 -0.97 10.63 2.85
CA ILE A 62 -2.20 10.84 2.08
C ILE A 62 -1.95 11.93 1.04
N ILE A 63 -2.37 11.64 -0.20
CA ILE A 63 -2.36 12.59 -1.32
C ILE A 63 -3.82 12.98 -1.62
N ASP A 64 -4.07 14.28 -1.61
CA ASP A 64 -5.34 14.93 -2.01
C ASP A 64 -5.21 15.45 -3.46
#